data_AF-A0A0X8E552-F1
#
_entry.id   AF-A0A0X8E552-F1
#
_cell.length_a   1.000
_cell.length_b   1.000
_cell.length_c   1.000
_cell.angle_alpha   90.00
_cell.angle_beta   90.00
_cell.angle_gamma   90.00
#
_symmetry.space_group_name_H-M   'P 1'
#
loop_
_entity.id
_entity.type
_entity.pdbx_description
1 polymer ?
#
loop_
_entity_poly.entity_id
_entity_poly.type
_entity_poly.pdbx_seq_one_letter_code
_entity_poly.pdbx_strand_id
1 'polypeptide(L)'
;MTERPLLVTTVAHARAGLSGALRRFRADPEGAQPVVLGSHRRAEAVILPFARYEKIVFAAPLEPARPAGTAEGELPALPAGVSPEDLAERWLNGLIAAVDAGTEIVERGRAAFRSDAALPLACEALIARVGELARLLTRLDPVRFDDPMWTLAAHNRQIVVHQDNRVDEQSIWMLITEGFPEIAEVAASVRLPREHAR
;
A
#
# COMPACT_ATOMS: atom_id res chain seq x y z
N MET A 1 32.50 4.85 -9.30
CA MET A 1 31.79 4.91 -8.00
C MET A 1 32.04 3.59 -7.30
N THR A 2 32.84 3.58 -6.24
CA THR A 2 33.22 2.35 -5.53
C THR A 2 32.05 1.91 -4.66
N GLU A 3 31.27 0.93 -5.11
CA GLU A 3 30.22 0.32 -4.29
C GLU A 3 30.88 -0.32 -3.06
N ARG A 4 30.71 0.31 -1.89
CA ARG A 4 31.00 -0.36 -0.62
C ARG A 4 30.06 -1.56 -0.54
N PRO A 5 30.56 -2.80 -0.37
CA PRO A 5 29.69 -3.95 -0.18
C PRO A 5 28.84 -3.69 1.06
N LEU A 6 27.51 -3.76 0.90
CA LEU A 6 26.60 -3.64 2.03
C LEU A 6 26.92 -4.75 3.03
N LEU A 7 27.20 -4.38 4.27
CA LEU A 7 27.56 -5.34 5.31
C LEU A 7 26.32 -6.19 5.65
N VAL A 8 26.40 -7.49 5.34
CA VAL A 8 25.37 -8.45 5.76
C VAL A 8 25.51 -8.68 7.27
N THR A 9 24.44 -8.40 8.00
CA THR A 9 24.34 -8.62 9.43
C THR A 9 23.40 -9.79 9.76
N THR A 10 23.63 -10.46 10.87
CA THR A 10 22.74 -11.52 11.33
C THR A 10 21.44 -10.92 11.88
N VAL A 11 20.34 -11.68 11.82
CA VAL A 11 19.05 -11.25 12.38
C VAL A 11 19.18 -10.85 13.85
N ALA A 12 19.94 -11.60 14.64
CA ALA A 12 20.16 -11.31 16.06
C ALA A 12 20.85 -9.95 16.27
N HIS A 13 21.86 -9.63 15.46
CA HIS A 13 22.57 -8.37 15.56
C HIS A 13 21.73 -7.19 15.05
N ALA A 14 21.00 -7.37 13.95
CA ALA A 14 20.06 -6.38 13.46
C ALA A 14 18.97 -6.05 14.50
N ARG A 15 18.41 -7.07 15.16
CA ARG A 15 17.43 -6.90 16.23
C ARG A 15 18.02 -6.09 17.39
N ALA A 16 19.23 -6.41 17.85
CA ALA A 16 19.90 -5.66 18.91
C ALA A 16 20.18 -4.21 18.52
N GLY A 17 20.47 -3.94 17.24
CA GLY A 17 20.77 -2.61 16.71
C GLY A 17 19.58 -1.81 16.16
N LEU A 18 18.35 -2.34 16.23
CA LEU A 18 17.21 -1.80 15.48
C LEU A 18 16.89 -0.35 15.85
N SER A 19 16.86 -0.02 17.14
CA SER A 19 16.59 1.35 17.60
C SER A 19 17.62 2.36 17.08
N GLY A 20 18.88 1.94 16.91
CA GLY A 20 19.94 2.75 16.32
C GLY A 20 19.74 2.93 14.81
N ALA A 21 19.37 1.85 14.11
CA ALA A 21 19.03 1.92 12.68
C ALA A 21 17.85 2.87 12.41
N LEU A 22 16.76 2.74 13.17
CA LEU A 22 15.58 3.61 13.05
C LEU A 22 15.90 5.08 13.38
N ARG A 23 16.81 5.35 14.32
CA ARG A 23 17.28 6.72 14.58
C ARG A 23 18.03 7.30 13.39
N ARG A 24 18.90 6.51 12.74
CA ARG A 24 19.61 6.93 11.52
C ARG A 24 18.65 7.18 10.36
N PHE A 25 17.67 6.30 10.17
CA PHE A 25 16.66 6.46 9.12
C PHE A 25 15.83 7.73 9.30
N ARG A 26 15.48 8.09 10.54
CA ARG A 26 14.79 9.36 10.82
C ARG A 26 15.67 10.59 10.59
N ALA A 27 16.97 10.50 10.84
CA ALA A 27 17.90 11.62 10.66
C ALA A 27 18.27 11.86 9.19
N ASP A 28 18.31 10.80 8.38
CA ASP A 28 18.64 10.86 6.96
C ASP A 28 17.83 9.81 6.17
N PRO A 29 16.55 10.09 5.85
CA PRO A 29 15.67 9.13 5.18
C PRO A 29 16.15 8.71 3.79
N GLU A 30 17.01 9.50 3.16
CA GLU A 30 17.43 9.31 1.76
C GLU A 30 18.82 8.68 1.64
N GLY A 31 19.76 9.13 2.48
CA GLY A 31 21.15 8.71 2.45
C GLY A 31 21.51 7.61 3.44
N ALA A 32 20.65 7.29 4.41
CA ALA A 32 20.98 6.29 5.42
C ALA A 32 21.26 4.91 4.79
N GLN A 33 22.30 4.25 5.29
CA GLN A 33 22.69 2.92 4.83
C GLN A 33 21.64 1.87 5.20
N PRO A 34 21.18 1.07 4.22
CA PRO A 34 20.31 -0.08 4.48
C PRO A 34 20.90 -1.06 5.50
N VAL A 35 20.04 -1.70 6.29
CA VAL A 35 20.43 -2.86 7.09
C VAL A 35 20.17 -4.11 6.27
N VAL A 36 21.22 -4.80 5.85
CA VAL A 36 21.11 -6.06 5.10
C VAL A 36 21.16 -7.24 6.06
N LEU A 37 20.13 -8.08 6.04
CA LEU A 37 19.95 -9.23 6.89
C LEU A 37 20.35 -10.52 6.16
N GLY A 38 20.99 -11.45 6.86
CA GLY A 38 21.14 -12.82 6.40
C GLY A 38 22.24 -13.62 7.11
N SER A 39 22.51 -14.82 6.58
CA SER A 39 23.50 -15.75 7.09
C SER A 39 24.92 -15.39 6.65
N HIS A 40 25.60 -14.54 7.45
CA HIS A 40 27.02 -14.13 7.38
C HIS A 40 27.52 -13.49 6.07
N ARG A 41 27.31 -14.11 4.91
CA ARG A 41 27.73 -13.64 3.58
C ARG A 41 26.62 -13.65 2.54
N ARG A 42 25.46 -14.22 2.87
CA ARG A 42 24.29 -14.24 1.98
C ARG A 42 23.30 -13.19 2.44
N ALA A 43 23.03 -12.21 1.59
CA ALA A 43 21.90 -11.30 1.79
C ALA A 43 20.58 -12.06 1.56
N GLU A 44 19.65 -11.93 2.50
CA GLU A 44 18.34 -12.58 2.49
C GLU A 44 17.20 -11.57 2.61
N ALA A 45 17.40 -10.49 3.36
CA ALA A 45 16.43 -9.40 3.46
C ALA A 45 17.15 -8.05 3.63
N VAL A 46 16.42 -6.95 3.46
CA VAL A 46 16.93 -5.61 3.68
C VAL A 46 15.89 -4.75 4.40
N ILE A 47 16.34 -3.94 5.35
CA ILE A 47 15.55 -2.89 5.99
C ILE A 47 16.05 -1.55 5.47
N LEU A 48 15.13 -0.76 4.93
CA LEU A 48 15.36 0.53 4.28
C LEU A 48 14.58 1.61 5.05
N PRO A 49 15.00 2.88 5.02
CA PRO A 49 14.08 3.98 5.29
C PRO A 49 12.88 3.90 4.34
N PHE A 50 11.69 4.22 4.85
CA PHE A 50 10.46 4.13 4.04
C PHE A 50 10.52 5.06 2.82
N ALA A 51 10.95 6.32 2.97
CA ALA A 51 11.15 7.25 1.85
C ALA A 51 12.03 6.69 0.70
N ARG A 52 13.03 5.86 1.04
CA ARG A 52 13.89 5.19 0.05
C ARG A 52 13.21 3.98 -0.58
N TYR A 53 12.43 3.23 0.20
CA TYR A 53 11.57 2.18 -0.33
C TYR A 53 10.56 2.77 -1.33
N GLU A 54 9.94 3.90 -0.99
CA GLU A 54 9.01 4.60 -1.88
C GLU A 54 9.68 4.94 -3.21
N LYS A 55 10.91 5.45 -3.21
CA LYS A 55 11.63 5.69 -4.47
C LYS A 55 11.94 4.41 -5.23
N ILE A 56 12.26 3.31 -4.56
CA ILE A 56 12.58 2.07 -5.27
C ILE A 56 11.32 1.46 -5.89
N VAL A 57 10.23 1.44 -5.14
CA VAL A 57 8.96 0.83 -5.56
C VAL A 57 8.17 1.75 -6.49
N PHE A 58 8.24 3.07 -6.28
CA PHE A 58 7.44 4.06 -6.99
C PHE A 58 8.25 4.96 -7.94
N ALA A 59 9.59 4.96 -7.93
CA ALA A 59 10.40 5.72 -8.91
C ALA A 59 10.96 4.87 -10.07
N ALA A 60 10.81 3.54 -10.04
CA ALA A 60 10.84 2.79 -11.28
C ALA A 60 9.52 3.08 -12.02
N PRO A 61 9.52 3.43 -13.32
CA PRO A 61 8.38 3.07 -14.12
C PRO A 61 8.27 1.56 -13.94
N LEU A 62 7.20 1.08 -13.30
CA LEU A 62 6.63 -0.21 -13.66
C LEU A 62 6.75 -0.24 -15.17
N GLU A 63 7.49 -1.20 -15.75
CA GLU A 63 7.77 -1.22 -17.19
C GLU A 63 6.58 -0.65 -17.94
N PRO A 64 6.76 0.30 -18.89
CA PRO A 64 5.63 0.91 -19.54
C PRO A 64 4.76 -0.23 -20.02
N ALA A 65 3.59 -0.38 -19.39
CA ALA A 65 2.63 -1.38 -19.76
C ALA A 65 2.54 -1.22 -21.26
N ARG A 66 3.00 -2.24 -22.01
CA ARG A 66 2.86 -2.28 -23.48
C ARG A 66 1.46 -1.74 -23.72
N PRO A 67 1.27 -0.68 -24.53
CA PRO A 67 0.06 0.13 -24.49
C PRO A 67 -1.16 -0.77 -24.69
N ALA A 68 -1.74 -1.21 -23.57
CA ALA A 68 -3.06 -1.78 -23.50
C ALA A 68 -3.95 -0.55 -23.61
N GLY A 69 -4.57 -0.43 -24.79
CA GLY A 69 -5.01 0.84 -25.35
C GLY A 69 -5.69 1.77 -24.34
N THR A 70 -5.18 3.00 -24.26
CA THR A 70 -5.89 4.29 -24.09
C THR A 70 -7.05 4.41 -23.07
N ALA A 71 -7.32 3.44 -22.19
CA ALA A 71 -8.51 3.44 -21.33
C ALA A 71 -8.20 3.36 -19.82
N GLU A 72 -7.04 2.86 -19.40
CA GLU A 72 -6.73 2.68 -17.96
C GLU A 72 -6.18 3.94 -17.26
N GLY A 73 -5.72 4.92 -18.04
CA GLY A 73 -5.05 6.12 -17.56
C GLY A 73 -5.97 7.31 -17.27
N GLU A 74 -7.16 7.36 -17.88
CA GLU A 74 -8.07 8.50 -17.77
C GLU A 74 -8.97 8.35 -16.53
N LEU A 75 -9.26 9.46 -15.84
CA LEU A 75 -10.34 9.46 -14.85
C LEU A 75 -11.64 9.09 -15.58
N PRO A 76 -12.48 8.23 -15.00
CA PRO A 76 -13.77 7.89 -15.63
C PRO A 76 -14.53 9.20 -15.90
N ALA A 77 -15.13 9.31 -17.09
CA ALA A 77 -15.84 10.51 -17.50
C ALA A 77 -16.84 10.93 -16.41
N LEU A 78 -16.74 12.18 -15.95
CA LEU A 78 -17.56 12.67 -14.85
C LEU A 78 -19.02 12.78 -15.31
N PRO A 79 -20.00 12.29 -14.53
CA PRO A 79 -21.40 12.55 -14.83
C PRO A 79 -21.65 14.06 -14.80
N ALA A 80 -22.47 14.56 -15.73
CA ALA A 80 -22.79 15.98 -15.78
C ALA A 80 -23.41 16.45 -14.45
N GLY A 81 -22.86 17.53 -13.89
CA GLY A 81 -23.34 18.15 -12.64
C GLY A 81 -22.77 17.56 -11.35
N VAL A 82 -21.86 16.59 -11.40
CA VAL A 82 -21.18 16.07 -10.20
C VAL A 82 -19.87 16.80 -10.00
N SER A 83 -19.64 17.34 -8.79
CA SER A 83 -18.39 18.01 -8.47
C SER A 83 -17.25 17.01 -8.19
N PRO A 84 -15.98 17.40 -8.36
CA PRO A 84 -14.85 16.61 -7.89
C PRO A 84 -14.94 16.22 -6.41
N GLU A 85 -15.47 17.10 -5.56
CA GLU A 85 -15.64 16.81 -4.13
C GLU A 85 -16.66 15.70 -3.88
N ASP A 86 -17.81 15.73 -4.59
CA ASP A 86 -18.82 14.68 -4.48
C ASP A 86 -18.27 13.31 -4.91
N LEU A 87 -17.38 13.30 -5.91
CA LEU A 87 -16.71 12.08 -6.35
C LEU A 87 -15.70 11.59 -5.34
N ALA A 88 -14.87 12.49 -4.78
CA ALA A 88 -13.92 12.15 -3.74
C ALA A 88 -14.64 11.52 -2.53
N GLU A 89 -15.72 12.16 -2.07
CA GLU A 89 -16.52 11.66 -0.96
C GLU A 89 -17.19 10.32 -1.29
N ARG A 90 -17.73 10.15 -2.51
CA ARG A 90 -18.30 8.86 -2.97
C ARG A 90 -17.25 7.76 -3.00
N TRP A 91 -16.05 8.04 -3.48
CA TRP A 91 -14.96 7.05 -3.55
C TRP A 91 -14.40 6.74 -2.17
N LEU A 92 -14.25 7.72 -1.28
CA LEU A 92 -13.92 7.50 0.13
C LEU A 92 -14.96 6.61 0.82
N ASN A 93 -16.25 6.87 0.61
CA ASN A 93 -17.32 6.01 1.13
C ASN A 93 -17.22 4.58 0.60
N GLY A 94 -16.97 4.41 -0.70
CA GLY A 94 -16.79 3.08 -1.30
C GLY A 94 -15.54 2.36 -0.80
N LEU A 95 -14.47 3.11 -0.47
CA LEU A 95 -13.23 2.57 0.03
C LEU A 95 -13.39 2.11 1.48
N ILE A 96 -14.01 2.93 2.33
CA ILE A 96 -14.31 2.59 3.72
C ILE A 96 -15.22 1.37 3.78
N ALA A 97 -16.28 1.31 2.96
CA ALA A 97 -17.16 0.13 2.92
C ALA A 97 -16.41 -1.16 2.52
N ALA A 98 -15.41 -1.07 1.62
CA ALA A 98 -14.59 -2.23 1.27
C ALA A 98 -13.62 -2.63 2.39
N VAL A 99 -13.08 -1.64 3.11
CA VAL A 99 -12.25 -1.88 4.31
C VAL A 99 -13.09 -2.55 5.41
N ASP A 100 -14.27 -2.04 5.70
CA ASP A 100 -15.19 -2.58 6.72
C ASP A 100 -15.56 -4.04 6.40
N ALA A 101 -15.85 -4.36 5.14
CA ALA A 101 -16.08 -5.74 4.71
C ALA A 101 -14.87 -6.65 4.94
N GLY A 102 -13.64 -6.12 4.81
CA GLY A 102 -12.42 -6.84 5.17
C GLY A 102 -12.31 -7.07 6.67
N THR A 103 -12.66 -6.07 7.48
CA THR A 103 -12.72 -6.17 8.94
C THR A 103 -13.68 -7.26 9.40
N GLU A 104 -14.88 -7.36 8.79
CA GLU A 104 -15.83 -8.44 9.09
C GLU A 104 -15.22 -9.83 8.83
N ILE A 105 -14.40 -9.99 7.79
CA ILE A 105 -13.68 -11.25 7.54
C ILE A 105 -12.62 -11.51 8.60
N VAL A 106 -11.90 -10.47 9.04
CA VAL A 106 -10.90 -10.57 10.11
C VAL A 106 -11.54 -10.97 11.43
N GLU A 107 -12.72 -10.43 11.76
CA GLU A 107 -13.49 -10.77 12.97
C GLU A 107 -13.94 -12.24 13.01
N ARG A 108 -14.25 -12.83 11.85
CA ARG A 108 -14.52 -14.27 11.72
C ARG A 108 -13.29 -15.12 12.04
N GLY A 109 -12.10 -14.51 12.03
CA GLY A 109 -10.86 -15.09 12.48
C GLY A 109 -10.11 -15.90 11.41
N ARG A 110 -8.82 -16.08 11.68
CA ARG A 110 -7.89 -16.72 10.74
C ARG A 110 -8.22 -18.17 10.41
N ALA A 111 -8.88 -18.88 11.33
CA ALA A 111 -9.31 -20.25 11.09
C ALA A 111 -10.36 -20.34 9.99
N ALA A 112 -11.35 -19.44 10.00
CA ALA A 112 -12.38 -19.35 8.96
C ALA A 112 -11.77 -18.98 7.61
N PHE A 113 -10.87 -17.99 7.60
CA PHE A 113 -10.13 -17.57 6.40
C PHE A 113 -9.39 -18.72 5.70
N ARG A 114 -8.86 -19.67 6.47
CA ARG A 114 -8.14 -20.84 5.95
C ARG A 114 -9.04 -21.99 5.51
N SER A 115 -10.16 -22.18 6.18
CA SER A 115 -11.05 -23.30 5.92
C SER A 115 -12.05 -23.03 4.79
N ASP A 116 -12.39 -21.77 4.56
CA ASP A 116 -13.31 -21.33 3.51
C ASP A 116 -12.53 -20.70 2.35
N ALA A 117 -12.41 -21.46 1.26
CA ALA A 117 -11.69 -21.03 0.06
C ALA A 117 -12.27 -19.77 -0.61
N ALA A 118 -13.49 -19.35 -0.27
CA ALA A 118 -14.07 -18.11 -0.78
C ALA A 118 -13.49 -16.86 -0.10
N LEU A 119 -13.01 -16.96 1.15
CA LEU A 119 -12.55 -15.80 1.91
C LEU A 119 -11.23 -15.20 1.39
N PRO A 120 -10.20 -15.97 1.04
CA PRO A 120 -9.01 -15.42 0.39
C PRO A 120 -9.33 -14.67 -0.90
N LEU A 121 -10.19 -15.24 -1.75
CA LEU A 121 -10.62 -14.61 -3.01
C LEU A 121 -11.44 -13.32 -2.77
N ALA A 122 -12.30 -13.33 -1.75
CA ALA A 122 -13.01 -12.12 -1.33
C ALA A 122 -12.02 -11.03 -0.88
N CYS A 123 -11.02 -11.38 -0.07
CA CYS A 123 -9.99 -10.45 0.36
C CYS A 123 -9.16 -9.91 -0.81
N GLU A 124 -8.80 -10.74 -1.79
CA GLU A 124 -8.15 -10.28 -3.02
C GLU A 124 -9.00 -9.23 -3.75
N ALA A 125 -10.30 -9.50 -3.93
CA ALA A 125 -11.22 -8.56 -4.55
C ALA A 125 -11.33 -7.24 -3.77
N LEU A 126 -11.36 -7.31 -2.44
CA LEU A 126 -11.39 -6.13 -1.57
C LEU A 126 -10.08 -5.32 -1.68
N ILE A 127 -8.91 -5.96 -1.65
CA ILE A 127 -7.61 -5.30 -1.83
C ILE A 127 -7.56 -4.62 -3.20
N ALA A 128 -7.98 -5.33 -4.26
CA ALA A 128 -8.03 -4.78 -5.61
C ALA A 128 -8.99 -3.57 -5.71
N ARG A 129 -10.10 -3.58 -4.97
CA ARG A 129 -11.07 -2.47 -4.93
C ARG A 129 -10.53 -1.27 -4.16
N VAL A 130 -9.96 -1.49 -2.99
CA VAL A 130 -9.35 -0.44 -2.15
C VAL A 130 -8.23 0.25 -2.91
N GLY A 131 -7.32 -0.51 -3.52
CA GLY A 131 -6.23 0.07 -4.30
C GLY A 131 -6.69 0.84 -5.54
N GLU A 132 -7.80 0.47 -6.16
CA GLU A 132 -8.37 1.23 -7.29
C GLU A 132 -8.91 2.58 -6.85
N LEU A 133 -9.64 2.59 -5.73
CA LEU A 133 -10.19 3.82 -5.19
C LEU A 133 -9.09 4.74 -4.70
N ALA A 134 -8.05 4.21 -4.04
CA ALA A 134 -6.85 4.97 -3.68
C ALA A 134 -6.20 5.63 -4.91
N ARG A 135 -6.00 4.87 -5.99
CA ARG A 135 -5.46 5.37 -7.26
C ARG A 135 -6.33 6.46 -7.90
N LEU A 136 -7.65 6.33 -7.82
CA LEU A 136 -8.59 7.33 -8.33
C LEU A 136 -8.55 8.61 -7.49
N LEU A 137 -8.50 8.50 -6.17
CA LEU A 137 -8.40 9.62 -5.23
C LEU A 137 -7.10 10.41 -5.45
N THR A 138 -5.94 9.76 -5.46
CA THR A 138 -4.65 10.43 -5.71
C THR A 138 -4.59 11.15 -7.05
N ARG A 139 -5.26 10.65 -8.10
CA ARG A 139 -5.31 11.35 -9.39
C ARG A 139 -6.31 12.49 -9.44
N LEU A 140 -7.39 12.39 -8.68
CA LEU A 140 -8.39 13.45 -8.59
C LEU A 140 -7.83 14.68 -7.87
N ASP A 141 -7.13 14.46 -6.76
CA ASP A 141 -6.50 15.53 -5.97
C ASP A 141 -5.17 15.05 -5.35
N PRO A 142 -4.05 15.20 -6.07
CA PRO A 142 -2.74 14.75 -5.58
C PRO A 142 -2.25 15.47 -4.32
N VAL A 143 -2.79 16.66 -4.01
CA VAL A 143 -2.38 17.44 -2.84
C VAL A 143 -3.13 16.97 -1.60
N ARG A 144 -4.42 16.65 -1.74
CA ARG A 144 -5.23 16.12 -0.62
C ARG A 144 -4.88 14.68 -0.26
N PHE A 145 -4.52 13.87 -1.26
CA PHE A 145 -4.22 12.45 -1.10
C PHE A 145 -2.74 12.15 -1.32
N ASP A 146 -1.89 12.92 -0.64
CA ASP A 146 -0.42 12.85 -0.73
C ASP A 146 0.22 11.81 0.22
N ASP A 147 -0.55 11.29 1.18
CA ASP A 147 -0.07 10.25 2.10
C ASP A 147 0.41 9.00 1.32
N PRO A 148 1.62 8.50 1.62
CA PRO A 148 2.17 7.31 0.99
C PRO A 148 1.26 6.08 0.99
N MET A 149 0.37 5.96 1.98
CA MET A 149 -0.53 4.83 2.11
C MET A 149 -1.46 4.69 0.91
N TRP A 150 -1.84 5.80 0.26
CA TRP A 150 -2.62 5.77 -0.97
C TRP A 150 -1.87 5.10 -2.12
N THR A 151 -0.60 5.46 -2.29
CA THR A 151 0.27 4.90 -3.33
C THR A 151 0.57 3.42 -3.04
N LEU A 152 0.81 3.07 -1.78
CA LEU A 152 1.01 1.69 -1.36
C LEU A 152 -0.23 0.82 -1.61
N ALA A 153 -1.43 1.31 -1.27
CA ALA A 153 -2.69 0.61 -1.56
C ALA A 153 -2.90 0.39 -3.06
N ALA A 154 -2.63 1.42 -3.88
CA ALA A 154 -2.71 1.32 -5.34
C ALA A 154 -1.72 0.29 -5.92
N HIS A 155 -0.52 0.19 -5.34
CA HIS A 155 0.47 -0.82 -5.73
C HIS A 155 0.06 -2.24 -5.32
N ASN A 156 -0.48 -2.42 -4.11
CA ASN A 156 -0.97 -3.72 -3.65
C ASN A 156 -2.03 -4.30 -4.60
N ARG A 157 -2.91 -3.47 -5.16
CA ARG A 157 -3.83 -3.87 -6.24
C ARG A 157 -3.09 -4.44 -7.45
N GLN A 158 -2.00 -3.82 -7.91
CA GLN A 158 -1.28 -4.32 -9.08
C GLN A 158 -0.68 -5.70 -8.84
N ILE A 159 -0.20 -5.96 -7.63
CA ILE A 159 0.32 -7.27 -7.26
C ILE A 159 -0.82 -8.30 -7.28
N VAL A 160 -1.95 -7.99 -6.64
CA VAL A 160 -3.10 -8.91 -6.56
C VAL A 160 -3.76 -9.15 -7.93
N VAL A 161 -3.82 -8.15 -8.80
CA VAL A 161 -4.52 -8.26 -10.11
C VAL A 161 -3.62 -8.84 -11.20
N HIS A 162 -2.30 -8.65 -11.14
CA HIS A 162 -1.40 -9.01 -12.23
C HIS A 162 -0.33 -10.05 -11.87
N GLN A 163 -0.17 -10.40 -10.59
CA GLN A 163 0.90 -11.30 -10.13
C GLN A 163 0.36 -12.47 -9.32
N ASP A 164 -0.61 -13.20 -9.87
CA ASP A 164 -1.29 -14.39 -9.29
C ASP A 164 -0.35 -15.40 -8.62
N ASN A 165 0.91 -15.50 -9.06
CA ASN A 165 1.88 -16.45 -8.51
C ASN A 165 2.71 -15.93 -7.31
N ARG A 166 2.47 -14.68 -6.83
CA ARG A 166 3.26 -14.02 -5.79
C ARG A 166 2.49 -13.65 -4.54
N VAL A 167 1.16 -13.69 -4.57
CA VAL A 167 0.33 -13.35 -3.42
C VAL A 167 0.04 -14.64 -2.64
N ASP A 168 0.69 -14.78 -1.50
CA ASP A 168 0.44 -15.89 -0.60
C ASP A 168 -0.60 -15.52 0.48
N GLU A 169 -1.20 -16.54 1.10
CA GLU A 169 -2.21 -16.40 2.16
C GLU A 169 -1.77 -15.46 3.30
N GLN A 170 -0.50 -15.52 3.72
CA GLN A 170 0.00 -14.67 4.80
C GLN A 170 0.02 -13.20 4.37
N SER A 171 0.40 -12.92 3.14
CA SER A 171 0.40 -11.56 2.59
C SER A 171 -1.00 -10.97 2.52
N ILE A 172 -1.99 -11.75 2.03
CA ILE A 172 -3.40 -11.32 2.02
C ILE A 172 -3.88 -11.03 3.44
N TRP A 173 -3.61 -11.95 4.37
CA TRP A 173 -4.04 -11.81 5.76
C TRP A 173 -3.43 -10.57 6.42
N MET A 174 -2.14 -10.29 6.23
CA MET A 174 -1.52 -9.08 6.78
C MET A 174 -2.09 -7.78 6.20
N LEU A 175 -2.39 -7.76 4.90
CA LEU A 175 -2.97 -6.57 4.26
C LEU A 175 -4.34 -6.23 4.86
N ILE A 176 -5.18 -7.23 5.12
CA ILE A 176 -6.51 -7.00 5.69
C ILE A 176 -6.49 -6.79 7.21
N THR A 177 -5.53 -7.34 7.95
CA THR A 177 -5.47 -7.14 9.41
C THR A 177 -4.73 -5.87 9.83
N GLU A 178 -3.70 -5.47 9.09
CA GLU A 178 -2.86 -4.32 9.45
C GLU A 178 -3.06 -3.16 8.46
N GLY A 179 -3.01 -3.44 7.15
CA GLY A 179 -3.08 -2.41 6.12
C GLY A 179 -4.45 -1.73 6.01
N PHE A 180 -5.54 -2.48 6.14
CA PHE A 180 -6.90 -1.95 6.05
C PHE A 180 -7.22 -0.96 7.18
N PRO A 181 -6.93 -1.26 8.46
CA PRO A 181 -7.04 -0.27 9.53
C PRO A 181 -6.24 1.02 9.28
N GLU A 182 -4.99 0.92 8.83
CA GLU A 182 -4.17 2.10 8.51
C GLU A 182 -4.80 2.95 7.40
N ILE A 183 -5.31 2.32 6.33
CA ILE A 183 -6.01 3.01 5.25
C ILE A 183 -7.27 3.71 5.78
N ALA A 184 -8.02 3.10 6.70
CA ALA A 184 -9.21 3.72 7.29
C ALA A 184 -8.86 4.98 8.09
N GLU A 185 -7.77 4.95 8.86
CA GLU A 185 -7.28 6.11 9.62
C GLU A 185 -6.87 7.26 8.69
N VAL A 186 -6.11 6.97 7.63
CA VAL A 186 -5.72 7.96 6.63
C VAL A 186 -6.94 8.50 5.89
N ALA A 187 -7.90 7.65 5.52
CA ALA A 187 -9.14 8.08 4.88
C ALA A 187 -9.97 9.00 5.77
N ALA A 188 -10.00 8.76 7.08
CA ALA A 188 -10.70 9.60 8.04
C ALA A 188 -10.01 10.96 8.22
N SER A 189 -8.68 11.02 8.17
CA SER A 189 -7.92 12.27 8.37
C SER A 189 -8.07 13.26 7.21
N VAL A 190 -8.24 12.76 5.98
CA VAL A 190 -8.39 13.59 4.76
C VAL A 190 -9.85 13.95 4.45
N ARG A 191 -10.81 13.49 5.26
CA ARG A 191 -12.20 13.90 5.11
C ARG A 191 -12.36 15.35 5.52
N LEU A 192 -12.85 16.17 4.59
CA LEU A 192 -13.21 17.55 4.88
C LEU A 192 -14.45 17.56 5.79
N PRO A 193 -14.51 18.46 6.79
CA PRO A 193 -15.76 18.74 7.49
C PRO A 193 -16.83 19.08 6.46
N ARG A 194 -18.02 18.48 6.55
CA ARG A 194 -19.15 18.88 5.71
C ARG A 194 -19.52 20.32 6.07
N GLU A 195 -18.96 21.29 5.35
CA GLU A 195 -19.48 22.65 5.41
C GLU A 195 -20.90 22.62 4.87
N HIS A 196 -21.82 23.03 5.74
CA HIS A 196 -23.26 23.00 5.56
C HIS A 196 -23.70 23.28 4.13
N ALA A 197 -24.32 22.28 3.51
CA ALA A 197 -25.27 22.50 2.44
C ALA A 197 -26.33 23.48 2.95
N ARG A 198 -26.28 24.71 2.44
CA ARG A 198 -27.38 25.67 2.48
C ARG A 198 -28.03 25.72 1.12
#